data_AF-A0A8J6TEN3-F1
#
_entry.id   AF-A0A8J6TEN3-F1
#
_cell.length_a   1.000
_cell.length_b   1.000
_cell.length_c   1.000
_cell.angle_alpha   90.00
_cell.angle_beta   90.00
_cell.angle_gamma   90.00
#
_symmetry.space_group_name_H-M   'P 1'
#
loop_
_entity.id
_entity.type
_entity.pdbx_description
1 polymer ?
#
loop_
_entity_poly.entity_id
_entity_poly.type
_entity_poly.pdbx_seq_one_letter_code
_entity_poly.pdbx_strand_id
1 'polypeptide(L)' 'MLPPTWMIENLKIEHIHSEAGKYVTVSIGICDNATLSTPNEIITDSNTALQQAKTEGRNRLICLHHNEEPNPS' A
#
# COMPACT_ATOMS: atom_id res chain seq x y z
N MET A 1 18.87 -0.07 -15.77
CA MET A 1 17.90 -1.02 -15.18
C MET A 1 16.53 -0.61 -15.70
N LEU A 2 15.82 -1.49 -16.42
CA LEU A 2 14.47 -1.16 -16.91
C LEU A 2 13.49 -1.27 -15.74
N PRO A 3 12.53 -0.35 -15.58
CA PRO A 3 11.53 -0.46 -14.54
C PRO A 3 10.68 -1.71 -14.77
N PRO A 4 10.22 -2.37 -13.69
CA PRO A 4 9.38 -3.54 -13.81
C PRO A 4 8.12 -3.26 -14.64
N THR A 5 7.78 -4.17 -15.56
CA THR A 5 6.63 -4.06 -16.47
C THR A 5 5.27 -4.00 -15.74
N TRP A 6 5.23 -4.39 -14.46
CA TRP A 6 4.03 -4.42 -13.63
C TRP A 6 3.74 -3.10 -12.88
N MET A 7 4.61 -2.09 -12.99
CA MET A 7 4.31 -0.78 -12.42
C MET A 7 3.15 -0.11 -13.19
N ILE A 8 2.10 0.28 -12.49
CA ILE A 8 0.89 0.87 -13.09
C ILE A 8 1.20 2.13 -13.91
N GLU A 9 2.19 2.93 -13.49
CA GLU A 9 2.64 4.11 -14.26
C GLU A 9 3.17 3.78 -15.66
N ASN A 10 3.73 2.57 -15.86
CA ASN A 10 4.24 2.13 -17.16
C ASN A 10 3.11 1.82 -18.15
N LEU A 11 1.89 1.55 -17.67
CA LEU A 11 0.71 1.37 -18.51
C LEU A 11 0.24 2.69 -19.13
N LYS A 12 0.64 3.84 -18.56
CA LYS A 12 0.29 5.19 -19.03
C LYS A 12 -1.21 5.37 -19.31
N ILE A 13 -2.05 4.77 -18.46
CA ILE A 13 -3.51 4.91 -18.55
C ILE A 13 -3.86 6.34 -18.18
N GLU A 14 -4.46 7.08 -19.11
CA GLU A 14 -4.83 8.49 -18.90
C GLU A 14 -5.97 8.63 -17.88
N HIS A 15 -5.90 9.69 -17.07
CA HIS A 15 -6.94 10.02 -16.11
C HIS A 15 -8.06 10.85 -16.76
N ILE A 16 -8.84 10.22 -17.64
CA ILE A 16 -9.82 10.86 -18.55
C ILE A 16 -10.89 11.77 -17.91
N HIS A 17 -11.07 11.70 -16.59
CA HIS A 17 -12.12 12.42 -15.85
C HIS A 17 -11.62 13.23 -14.65
N SER A 18 -10.30 13.33 -14.41
CA SER A 18 -9.80 14.12 -13.29
C SER A 18 -8.40 14.66 -13.53
N GLU A 19 -8.20 15.93 -13.17
CA GLU A 19 -6.93 16.65 -13.34
C GLU A 19 -5.90 16.36 -12.25
N ALA A 20 -6.19 15.44 -11.32
CA ALA A 20 -5.28 15.11 -10.21
C ALA A 20 -3.90 14.60 -10.67
N GLY A 21 -3.81 14.06 -11.89
CA GLY A 21 -2.56 13.64 -12.53
C GLY A 21 -2.81 13.17 -13.96
N LYS A 22 -1.77 13.20 -14.80
CA LYS A 22 -1.87 12.78 -16.21
C LYS A 22 -2.21 11.30 -16.37
N TYR A 23 -1.69 10.47 -15.47
CA TYR A 23 -1.84 9.01 -15.51
C TYR A 23 -2.43 8.48 -14.21
N VAL A 24 -3.18 7.40 -14.32
CA VAL A 24 -3.70 6.64 -13.16
C VAL A 24 -2.54 6.10 -12.35
N THR A 25 -2.65 6.23 -11.02
CA THR A 25 -1.73 5.65 -10.05
C THR A 25 -2.52 4.90 -8.97
N VAL A 26 -1.85 4.07 -8.17
CA VAL A 26 -2.47 3.39 -7.04
C VAL A 26 -1.69 3.64 -5.76
N SER A 27 -2.40 3.69 -4.64
CA SER A 27 -1.81 3.62 -3.31
C SER A 27 -2.12 2.25 -2.74
N ILE A 28 -1.14 1.58 -2.17
CA ILE A 28 -1.27 0.20 -1.68
C ILE A 28 -0.86 0.17 -0.21
N GLY A 29 -1.75 -0.31 0.65
CA GLY A 29 -1.45 -0.65 2.03
C GLY A 29 -1.28 -2.15 2.16
N ILE A 30 -0.15 -2.58 2.71
CA ILE A 30 0.14 -3.98 2.99
C ILE A 30 0.29 -4.13 4.51
N CYS A 31 -0.30 -5.16 5.06
CA CYS A 31 0.01 -5.64 6.40
C CYS A 31 0.59 -7.04 6.28
N ASP A 32 1.77 -7.21 6.86
CA ASP A 32 2.31 -8.53 7.20
C ASP A 32 2.28 -8.62 8.72
N ASN A 33 1.55 -9.59 9.23
CA ASN A 33 1.56 -9.91 10.64
C ASN A 33 1.16 -11.37 10.86
N ALA A 34 2.08 -12.16 11.42
CA ALA A 34 1.80 -13.54 11.83
C ALA A 34 0.90 -13.64 13.07
N THR A 35 0.74 -12.56 13.83
CA THR A 35 0.01 -12.50 15.09
C THR A 35 -1.43 -12.01 14.97
N LEU A 36 -1.84 -11.42 13.83
CA LEU A 36 -3.24 -11.06 13.64
C LEU A 36 -4.05 -12.34 13.49
N SER A 37 -5.04 -12.47 14.35
CA SER A 37 -5.78 -13.71 14.53
C SER A 37 -7.08 -13.72 13.74
N THR A 38 -7.56 -12.54 13.32
CA THR A 38 -8.82 -12.39 12.61
C THR A 38 -8.68 -11.65 11.28
N PRO A 39 -9.51 -11.98 10.27
CA PRO A 39 -9.54 -11.24 9.01
C PRO A 39 -9.80 -9.74 9.19
N ASN A 40 -10.60 -9.35 10.19
CA ASN A 40 -10.93 -7.94 10.45
C ASN A 40 -9.72 -7.14 10.93
N GLU A 41 -8.85 -7.74 11.75
CA GLU A 41 -7.59 -7.12 12.18
C GLU A 41 -6.67 -6.89 10.97
N ILE A 42 -6.50 -7.90 10.10
CA ILE A 42 -5.69 -7.79 8.87
C ILE A 42 -6.21 -6.67 7.95
N ILE A 43 -7.52 -6.59 7.77
CA ILE A 43 -8.17 -5.53 6.96
C ILE A 43 -7.94 -4.16 7.60
N THR A 44 -8.06 -4.07 8.92
CA THR A 44 -7.89 -2.82 9.67
C THR A 44 -6.47 -2.29 9.51
N ASP A 45 -5.46 -3.13 9.70
CA ASP A 45 -4.06 -2.74 9.56
C ASP A 45 -3.70 -2.43 8.10
N SER A 46 -4.15 -3.26 7.16
CA SER A 46 -3.94 -2.98 5.73
C SER A 46 -4.59 -1.65 5.30
N ASN A 47 -5.76 -1.34 5.85
CA ASN A 47 -6.42 -0.06 5.60
C ASN A 47 -5.68 1.10 6.27
N THR A 48 -5.13 0.93 7.48
CA THR A 48 -4.28 1.94 8.13
C THR A 48 -3.07 2.27 7.26
N ALA A 49 -2.36 1.25 6.75
CA ALA A 49 -1.26 1.41 5.80
C ALA A 49 -1.71 2.16 4.52
N LEU A 50 -2.88 1.83 3.99
CA LEU A 50 -3.45 2.48 2.81
C LEU A 50 -3.81 3.96 3.07
N GLN A 51 -4.34 4.28 4.25
CA GLN A 51 -4.63 5.66 4.61
C GLN A 51 -3.34 6.47 4.70
N GLN A 52 -2.30 5.93 5.32
CA GLN A 52 -0.98 6.55 5.35
C GLN A 52 -0.42 6.78 3.93
N ALA A 53 -0.53 5.78 3.05
CA ALA A 53 -0.11 5.94 1.66
C ALA A 53 -0.83 7.10 0.95
N LYS A 54 -2.12 7.31 1.24
CA LYS A 54 -2.91 8.42 0.68
C LYS A 54 -2.52 9.77 1.27
N THR A 55 -2.31 9.86 2.58
CA THR A 55 -2.00 11.13 3.26
C THR A 55 -0.58 11.61 2.96
N GLU A 56 0.38 10.71 2.79
CA GLU A 56 1.77 11.09 2.50
C GLU A 56 2.04 11.45 1.02
N GLY A 57 1.02 11.41 0.15
CA GLY A 57 1.13 11.89 -1.23
C GLY A 57 0.72 10.89 -2.30
N ARG A 58 0.09 9.76 -1.95
CA ARG A 58 -0.41 8.74 -2.90
C ARG A 58 0.74 8.10 -3.72
N ASN A 59 0.38 7.35 -4.76
CA ASN A 59 1.27 6.61 -5.67
C ASN A 59 2.43 5.90 -4.95
N ARG A 60 2.12 5.17 -3.88
CA ARG A 60 3.13 4.51 -3.06
C ARG A 60 2.59 3.28 -2.36
N LEU A 61 3.54 2.47 -1.91
CA LEU A 61 3.30 1.30 -1.09
C LEU A 61 3.75 1.63 0.34
N ILE A 62 2.89 1.33 1.31
CA ILE A 62 3.22 1.33 2.74
C ILE A 62 3.01 -0.10 3.25
N CYS A 63 4.01 -0.63 3.94
CA CYS A 63 3.95 -1.93 4.57
C CYS A 63 4.03 -1.77 6.08
N LEU A 64 3.00 -2.22 6.80
CA LEU A 64 3.03 -2.33 8.25
C LEU A 64 3.55 -3.73 8.61
N HIS A 65 4.68 -3.74 9.29
CA HIS A 65 5.26 -4.94 9.90
C HIS A 65 5.04 -4.85 11.40
N HIS A 66 4.32 -5.82 11.96
CA HIS A 66 4.32 -6.04 13.39
C HIS A 66 5.38 -7.10 13.67
N ASN A 67 6.54 -6.66 14.16
CA ASN A 67 7.54 -7.58 14.67
C ASN A 67 6.99 -8.21 15.95
N GLU A 68 7.05 -9.55 16.06
CA GLU A 68 6.98 -10.19 17.36
C GLU A 68 8.13 -9.62 18.21
N GLU A 69 7.81 -8.88 19.28
CA GLU A 69 8.82 -8.68 20.32
C GLU A 69 9.22 -10.08 20.82
N PRO A 70 10.52 -10.42 20.86
CA PRO A 70 10.95 -11.69 21.39
C PRO A 70 10.50 -11.74 22.85
N ASN A 71 9.61 -12.68 23.17
CA ASN A 71 9.14 -12.93 24.53
C ASN A 71 10.37 -13.12 25.45
N PRO A 72 10.66 -12.22 26.40
CA PRO A 72 11.74 -12.42 27.34
C PRO A 72 11.28 -13.49 28.34
N SER A 73 11.68 -14.73 28.07
CA SER A 73 11.61 -15.87 29.00
C SER A 73 12.46 -15.65 30.24
#